data_AF-A0A5J4NCH8-F1
#
_entry.id   AF-A0A5J4NCH8-F1
#
_cell.length_a   1.000
_cell.length_b   1.000
_cell.length_c   1.000
_cell.angle_alpha   90.00
_cell.angle_beta   90.00
_cell.angle_gamma   90.00
#
_symmetry.space_group_name_H-M   'P 1'
#
loop_
_entity.id
_entity.type
_entity.pdbx_description
1 polymer ?
#
loop_
_entity_poly.entity_id
_entity_poly.type
_entity_poly.pdbx_seq_one_letter_code
_entity_poly.pdbx_strand_id
1 'polypeptide(L)'
;MSAKKHNSKIKDVSSDDSLSDLEDSPPPKKKSNASKSNETPKQSSSANRTTNADGDRMIDLTGKKFVCVRQFKGRVFVDIREYYEDKATSELKPGKKGVSLNVEQWDQLKEAMNELDRDIVNIHR
;
A
#
# COMPACT_ATOMS: atom_id res chain seq x y z
N MET A 1 -19.46 -49.92 -4.62
CA MET A 1 -20.55 -49.91 -3.62
C MET A 1 -19.98 -49.49 -2.27
N SER A 2 -20.72 -48.68 -1.53
CA SER A 2 -20.31 -47.90 -0.36
C SER A 2 -20.31 -48.63 0.99
N ALA A 3 -19.54 -48.05 1.94
CA ALA A 3 -19.65 -48.09 3.43
C ALA A 3 -19.21 -49.40 4.14
N LYS A 4 -18.70 -49.43 5.39
CA LYS A 4 -18.98 -48.62 6.60
C LYS A 4 -17.99 -48.95 7.77
N LYS A 5 -17.46 -47.90 8.42
CA LYS A 5 -17.29 -47.63 9.88
C LYS A 5 -16.72 -48.67 10.91
N HIS A 6 -15.60 -48.27 11.56
CA HIS A 6 -15.12 -48.36 12.99
C HIS A 6 -14.96 -49.71 13.75
N ASN A 7 -13.84 -49.90 14.50
CA ASN A 7 -13.77 -49.73 15.99
C ASN A 7 -12.51 -50.36 16.70
N SER A 8 -11.78 -49.55 17.49
CA SER A 8 -11.03 -49.83 18.77
C SER A 8 -9.81 -50.81 18.77
N LYS A 9 -8.77 -50.78 19.62
CA LYS A 9 -8.46 -50.25 20.98
C LYS A 9 -6.96 -50.65 21.28
N ILE A 10 -6.01 -49.88 21.86
CA ILE A 10 -5.60 -49.62 23.29
C ILE A 10 -4.15 -49.07 23.22
N LYS A 11 -3.85 -47.84 23.70
CA LYS A 11 -3.16 -47.38 24.95
C LYS A 11 -1.72 -47.84 25.20
N ASP A 12 -0.83 -46.85 25.40
CA ASP A 12 0.03 -46.59 26.57
C ASP A 12 0.63 -45.18 26.41
N VAL A 13 0.26 -44.12 27.15
CA VAL A 13 0.59 -43.66 28.52
C VAL A 13 2.07 -43.36 28.79
N SER A 14 2.38 -42.06 28.84
CA SER A 14 3.53 -41.41 29.52
C SER A 14 3.25 -39.90 29.45
N SER A 15 2.43 -39.33 30.32
CA SER A 15 2.86 -38.52 31.48
C SER A 15 4.08 -37.63 31.22
N ASP A 16 3.82 -36.34 30.97
CA ASP A 16 4.58 -35.26 31.59
C ASP A 16 3.64 -34.05 31.76
N ASP A 17 3.55 -33.60 32.99
CA ASP A 17 2.62 -32.60 33.52
C ASP A 17 3.49 -31.42 33.93
N SER A 18 3.35 -30.27 33.25
CA SER A 18 3.71 -28.96 33.83
C SER A 18 3.10 -27.82 33.02
N LEU A 19 1.96 -27.36 33.53
CA LEU A 19 1.36 -26.07 33.25
C LEU A 19 1.96 -25.02 34.19
N SER A 20 2.78 -24.11 33.66
CA SER A 20 2.94 -22.74 34.16
C SER A 20 3.96 -22.00 33.29
N ASP A 21 3.54 -20.92 32.63
CA ASP A 21 3.99 -19.61 33.10
C ASP A 21 3.15 -18.48 32.47
N LEU A 22 2.47 -17.77 33.36
CA LEU A 22 1.77 -16.52 33.12
C LEU A 22 2.81 -15.39 33.18
N GLU A 23 3.12 -14.75 32.05
CA GLU A 23 3.75 -13.44 32.07
C GLU A 23 2.69 -12.37 31.75
N ASP A 24 2.22 -11.76 32.82
CA ASP A 24 1.40 -10.55 32.91
C ASP A 24 2.32 -9.33 32.91
N SER A 25 2.19 -8.44 31.91
CA SER A 25 2.56 -7.03 32.08
C SER A 25 1.97 -6.12 30.99
N PRO A 26 1.12 -5.13 31.36
CA PRO A 26 0.68 -4.03 30.49
C PRO A 26 1.61 -2.81 30.63
N PRO A 27 1.68 -1.89 29.64
CA PRO A 27 1.05 -0.56 29.84
C PRO A 27 0.69 0.18 28.50
N PRO A 28 0.23 1.45 28.50
CA PRO A 28 -0.97 2.00 29.14
C PRO A 28 -1.90 2.74 28.13
N LYS A 29 -3.15 2.96 28.56
CA LYS A 29 -4.16 3.77 27.87
C LYS A 29 -3.99 5.28 28.11
N LYS A 30 -4.27 6.04 27.02
CA LYS A 30 -4.96 7.36 26.94
C LYS A 30 -4.21 8.65 27.30
N LYS A 31 -4.30 9.60 26.34
CA LYS A 31 -4.93 10.96 26.39
C LYS A 31 -4.15 11.84 25.40
N SER A 32 -4.66 12.82 24.67
CA SER A 32 -5.96 13.33 24.24
C SER A 32 -5.64 14.65 23.51
N ASN A 33 -6.43 15.02 22.50
CA ASN A 33 -6.59 16.37 21.94
C ASN A 33 -5.36 16.99 21.23
N ALA A 34 -5.50 17.33 19.95
CA ALA A 34 -6.16 18.54 19.50
C ALA A 34 -5.90 18.75 18.01
N SER A 35 -6.97 18.85 17.25
CA SER A 35 -7.00 19.44 15.92
C SER A 35 -6.38 20.84 15.96
N LYS A 36 -5.39 21.12 15.11
CA LYS A 36 -5.26 22.44 14.50
C LYS A 36 -4.46 22.37 13.22
N SER A 37 -5.20 22.48 12.12
CA SER A 37 -4.77 23.17 10.90
C SER A 37 -3.91 24.39 11.25
N ASN A 38 -2.70 24.44 10.72
CA ASN A 38 -2.15 25.73 10.32
C ASN A 38 -1.13 25.55 9.20
N GLU A 39 -1.51 26.08 8.05
CA GLU A 39 -0.65 26.32 6.91
C GLU A 39 0.49 27.24 7.31
N THR A 40 1.72 26.92 6.90
CA THR A 40 2.74 27.92 6.58
C THR A 40 3.72 27.36 5.54
N PRO A 41 4.26 28.22 4.66
CA PRO A 41 4.86 27.82 3.40
C PRO A 41 6.33 27.48 3.58
N LYS A 42 6.76 26.31 3.09
CA LYS A 42 8.17 26.00 2.87
C LYS A 42 8.37 25.26 1.56
N GLN A 43 8.92 25.97 0.58
CA GLN A 43 9.65 25.37 -0.54
C GLN A 43 10.72 24.41 0.01
N SER A 44 10.49 23.12 -0.14
CA SER A 44 11.52 22.08 -0.25
C SER A 44 10.86 20.82 -0.80
N SER A 45 11.49 20.22 -1.78
CA SER A 45 11.01 19.17 -2.70
C SER A 45 10.73 17.78 -2.06
N SER A 46 10.16 17.74 -0.86
CA SER A 46 9.82 16.50 -0.13
C SER A 46 8.37 16.38 0.34
N ALA A 47 7.51 17.38 0.08
CA ALA A 47 6.14 17.40 0.60
C ALA A 47 5.16 16.41 -0.06
N ASN A 48 5.51 15.81 -1.21
CA ASN A 48 4.58 14.96 -1.97
C ASN A 48 4.90 13.46 -1.88
N ARG A 49 5.78 13.00 -0.98
CA ARG A 49 6.14 11.58 -0.89
C ARG A 49 5.41 10.89 0.25
N THR A 50 4.76 9.77 -0.06
CA THR A 50 4.13 8.85 0.91
C THR A 50 4.53 7.41 0.62
N THR A 51 4.13 6.46 1.46
CA THR A 51 4.41 5.02 1.28
C THR A 51 3.10 4.25 1.28
N ASN A 52 2.91 3.31 0.34
CA ASN A 52 1.72 2.45 0.34
C ASN A 52 1.81 1.34 1.40
N ALA A 53 0.73 0.57 1.52
CA ALA A 53 0.69 -0.64 2.35
C ALA A 53 1.73 -1.70 1.95
N ASP A 54 2.16 -1.71 0.68
CA ASP A 54 3.17 -2.63 0.15
C ASP A 54 4.62 -2.17 0.43
N GLY A 55 4.82 -0.98 1.03
CA GLY A 55 6.14 -0.41 1.33
C GLY A 55 6.79 0.36 0.17
N ASP A 56 6.11 0.51 -0.96
CA ASP A 56 6.60 1.27 -2.11
C ASP A 56 6.47 2.78 -1.89
N ARG A 57 7.45 3.54 -2.38
CA ARG A 57 7.46 5.00 -2.33
C ARG A 57 6.56 5.59 -3.40
N MET A 58 5.54 6.31 -2.97
CA MET A 58 4.58 7.01 -3.81
C MET A 58 4.87 8.51 -3.84
N ILE A 59 4.65 9.12 -4.99
CA ILE A 59 4.67 10.56 -5.20
C ILE A 59 3.24 11.00 -5.55
N ASP A 60 2.68 11.93 -4.79
CA ASP A 60 1.38 12.52 -5.08
C ASP A 60 1.48 13.51 -6.26
N LEU A 61 0.59 13.34 -7.24
CA LEU A 61 0.39 14.24 -8.36
C LEU A 61 -0.79 15.21 -8.12
N THR A 62 -1.89 14.73 -7.53
CA THR A 62 -3.16 15.49 -7.46
C THR A 62 -4.10 14.96 -6.36
N GLY A 63 -3.60 14.76 -5.14
CA GLY A 63 -4.32 14.34 -3.93
C GLY A 63 -4.82 12.88 -3.92
N LYS A 64 -5.23 12.36 -5.07
CA LYS A 64 -5.73 10.99 -5.26
C LYS A 64 -5.02 10.25 -6.39
N LYS A 65 -4.08 10.89 -7.08
CA LYS A 65 -3.32 10.30 -8.17
C LYS A 65 -1.87 10.23 -7.78
N PHE A 66 -1.29 9.04 -7.83
CA PHE A 66 0.06 8.80 -7.35
C PHE A 66 0.90 8.11 -8.41
N VAL A 67 2.20 8.40 -8.39
CA VAL A 67 3.22 7.70 -9.16
C VAL A 67 4.10 6.90 -8.22
N CYS A 68 4.40 5.67 -8.58
CA CYS A 68 5.21 4.78 -7.77
C CYS A 68 6.09 3.90 -8.66
N VAL A 69 7.34 3.67 -8.25
CA VAL A 69 8.18 2.63 -8.86
C VAL A 69 7.98 1.35 -8.06
N ARG A 70 7.58 0.27 -8.72
CA ARG A 70 7.32 -1.02 -8.08
C ARG A 70 7.95 -2.17 -8.85
N GLN A 71 8.21 -3.28 -8.17
CA GLN A 71 8.66 -4.51 -8.80
C GLN A 71 7.55 -5.56 -8.82
N PHE A 72 7.27 -6.12 -9.99
CA PHE A 72 6.29 -7.20 -10.14
C PHE A 72 6.87 -8.31 -11.01
N LYS A 73 6.89 -9.54 -10.47
CA LYS A 73 7.45 -10.73 -11.14
C LYS A 73 8.85 -10.49 -11.71
N GLY A 74 9.72 -9.85 -10.92
CA GLY A 74 11.11 -9.58 -11.29
C GLY A 74 11.31 -8.42 -12.29
N ARG A 75 10.25 -7.74 -12.71
CA ARG A 75 10.32 -6.58 -13.63
C ARG A 75 9.96 -5.29 -12.92
N VAL A 76 10.62 -4.20 -13.30
CA VAL A 76 10.37 -2.86 -12.76
C VAL A 76 9.31 -2.15 -13.59
N PHE A 77 8.37 -1.49 -12.91
CA PHE A 77 7.33 -0.70 -13.53
C PHE A 77 7.21 0.66 -12.83
N VAL A 78 6.86 1.68 -13.62
CA VAL A 78 6.39 2.97 -13.13
C VAL A 78 4.86 2.94 -13.18
N ASP A 79 4.21 2.85 -12.03
CA ASP A 79 2.75 2.83 -11.91
C ASP A 79 2.21 4.23 -11.63
N ILE A 80 1.31 4.69 -12.49
CA ILE A 80 0.60 5.97 -12.38
C ILE A 80 -0.88 5.64 -12.18
N ARG A 81 -1.41 5.87 -10.98
CA ARG A 81 -2.72 5.33 -10.58
C ARG A 81 -3.54 6.27 -9.71
N GLU A 82 -4.85 6.27 -9.96
CA GLU A 82 -5.84 6.90 -9.07
C GLU A 82 -6.18 5.95 -7.92
N TYR A 83 -6.09 6.44 -6.69
CA TYR A 83 -6.47 5.74 -5.47
C TYR A 83 -7.81 6.25 -4.98
N TYR A 84 -8.57 5.36 -4.34
CA TYR A 84 -9.79 5.73 -3.62
C TYR A 84 -9.58 5.47 -2.13
N GLU A 85 -10.31 6.23 -1.32
CA GLU A 85 -10.38 5.99 0.12
C GLU A 85 -11.51 5.00 0.39
N ASP A 86 -11.19 3.89 1.04
CA ASP A 86 -12.19 2.93 1.48
C ASP A 86 -13.00 3.52 2.63
N LYS A 87 -14.33 3.56 2.51
CA LYS A 87 -15.21 4.14 3.54
C LYS A 87 -15.21 3.37 4.85
N ALA A 88 -14.85 2.09 4.83
CA ALA A 88 -14.86 1.24 6.02
C ALA A 88 -13.56 1.37 6.83
N THR A 89 -12.42 1.52 6.15
CA THR A 89 -11.10 1.51 6.78
C THR A 89 -10.36 2.84 6.72
N SER A 90 -10.86 3.82 5.94
CA SER A 90 -10.16 5.06 5.58
C SER A 90 -8.77 4.83 4.96
N GLU A 91 -8.53 3.64 4.41
CA GLU A 91 -7.27 3.32 3.73
C GLU A 91 -7.31 3.73 2.27
N LEU A 92 -6.17 4.21 1.75
CA LEU A 92 -5.99 4.41 0.32
C LEU A 92 -5.79 3.07 -0.38
N LYS A 93 -6.71 2.74 -1.30
CA LYS A 93 -6.64 1.54 -2.13
C LYS A 93 -6.47 1.91 -3.60
N PRO A 94 -5.68 1.15 -4.37
CA PRO A 94 -5.49 1.40 -5.80
C PRO A 94 -6.81 1.20 -6.55
N GLY A 95 -7.20 2.17 -7.38
CA GLY A 95 -8.38 2.11 -8.23
C GLY A 95 -8.12 1.43 -9.59
N LYS A 96 -9.21 1.23 -10.34
CA LYS A 96 -9.18 0.69 -11.71
C LYS A 96 -8.51 1.64 -12.72
N LYS A 97 -8.58 2.94 -12.48
CA LYS A 97 -7.98 3.96 -13.35
C LYS A 97 -6.49 4.08 -13.06
N GLY A 98 -5.67 3.79 -14.07
CA GLY A 98 -4.22 3.92 -13.99
C GLY A 98 -3.53 3.07 -15.04
N VAL A 99 -2.23 3.26 -15.17
CA VAL A 99 -1.36 2.53 -16.09
C VAL A 99 -0.05 2.18 -15.39
N SER A 100 0.47 0.99 -15.66
CA SER A 100 1.82 0.59 -15.25
C SER A 100 2.69 0.54 -16.49
N LEU A 101 3.63 1.46 -16.58
CA LEU A 101 4.58 1.56 -17.68
C LEU A 101 5.79 0.69 -17.38
N ASN A 102 6.25 -0.07 -18.36
CA ASN A 102 7.57 -0.69 -18.27
C ASN A 102 8.66 0.38 -18.45
N VAL A 103 9.93 0.00 -18.28
CA VAL A 103 11.07 0.93 -18.38
C VAL A 103 11.16 1.58 -19.77
N GLU A 104 10.98 0.80 -20.83
CA GLU A 104 11.04 1.30 -22.21
C GLU A 104 9.95 2.34 -22.53
N GLN A 105 8.71 2.08 -22.13
CA GLN A 105 7.59 3.02 -22.27
C GLN A 105 7.82 4.30 -21.45
N TRP A 106 8.41 4.16 -20.26
CA TRP A 106 8.76 5.31 -19.44
C TRP A 106 9.85 6.18 -20.09
N ASP A 107 10.84 5.56 -20.71
CA ASP A 107 11.90 6.27 -21.43
C ASP A 107 11.34 7.03 -22.65
N GLN A 108 10.49 6.39 -23.45
CA GLN A 108 9.79 7.04 -24.56
C GLN A 108 8.88 8.20 -24.09
N LEU A 109 8.19 8.05 -22.95
CA LEU A 109 7.39 9.14 -22.38
C LEU A 109 8.25 10.36 -22.04
N LYS A 110 9.45 10.15 -21.46
CA LYS A 110 10.38 11.25 -21.15
C LYS A 110 10.86 11.97 -22.41
N GLU A 111 11.16 11.23 -23.47
CA GLU A 111 11.58 11.83 -24.76
C GLU A 111 10.47 12.70 -25.36
N ALA A 112 9.21 12.26 -25.23
CA ALA A 112 8.04 12.98 -25.73
C ALA A 112 7.60 14.17 -24.85
N MET A 113 8.13 14.35 -23.63
CA MET A 113 7.65 15.39 -22.69
C MET A 113 7.63 16.79 -23.30
N ASN A 114 8.67 17.19 -24.03
CA ASN A 114 8.75 18.52 -24.64
C ASN A 114 7.67 18.76 -25.70
N GLU A 115 7.28 17.72 -26.44
CA GLU A 115 6.22 17.80 -27.44
C GLU A 115 4.86 17.88 -26.76
N LEU A 116 4.62 17.04 -25.75
CA LEU A 116 3.40 17.05 -24.95
C LEU A 116 3.19 18.40 -24.25
N ASP A 117 4.24 19.01 -23.70
CA ASP A 117 4.17 20.32 -23.05
C ASP A 117 3.73 21.42 -24.03
N ARG A 118 4.20 21.37 -25.28
CA ARG A 118 3.76 22.30 -26.34
C ARG A 118 2.30 22.09 -26.69
N ASP A 119 1.88 20.83 -26.84
CA ASP A 119 0.49 20.49 -27.17
C ASP A 119 -0.49 20.93 -26.08
N ILE A 120 -0.12 20.77 -24.81
CA ILE A 120 -0.92 21.26 -23.67
C ILE A 120 -1.16 22.77 -23.78
N VAL A 121 -0.13 23.56 -24.07
CA VAL A 121 -0.28 25.02 -24.23
C VAL A 121 -1.17 25.37 -25.42
N ASN A 122 -1.04 24.64 -26.52
CA ASN A 122 -1.80 24.90 -27.74
C ASN A 122 -3.29 24.57 -27.59
N ILE A 123 -3.67 23.54 -26.84
CA ILE A 123 -5.07 23.15 -26.62
C ILE A 123 -5.84 24.18 -25.77
N HIS A 124 -5.14 24.91 -24.90
CA HIS A 124 -5.75 25.91 -24.02
C HIS A 124 -5.76 27.33 -24.61
N ARG A 125 -5.37 27.49 -25.88
CA ARG A 125 -5.54 28.71 -26.66
C ARG A 125 -6.78 28.64 -27.55
#